data_AF-A0A8T5L5W0-F1
#
_entry.id   AF-A0A8T5L5W0-F1
#
_cell.length_a   1.000
_cell.length_b   1.000
_cell.length_c   1.000
_cell.angle_alpha   90.00
_cell.angle_beta   90.00
_cell.angle_gamma   90.00
#
_symmetry.space_group_name_H-M   'P 1'
#
loop_
_entity.id
_entity.type
_entity.pdbx_description
1 polymer ?
#
loop_
_entity_poly.entity_id
_entity_poly.type
_entity_poly.pdbx_seq_one_letter_code
_entity_poly.pdbx_strand_id
1 'polypeptide(L)'
;MTEQIERQIIQLIATDRIDVPISSMSGKLKRAKPKLAKGIDLSQYDGDFQGDRVNARVESDEKMTARGMKEGIEIFEGEFPRHGQVLRGYIEAERAKKETRIYFGTNPDCRLTSDDYMGVMKDLGFSETRAEALYGELMNVSRNLSRKRDGERSVLIG
;
A
#
# COMPACT_ATOMS: atom_id res chain seq x y z
N MET A 1 14.41 16.89 -8.88
CA MET A 1 13.10 16.20 -8.77
C MET A 1 13.27 14.73 -8.42
N THR A 2 14.12 13.99 -9.14
CA THR A 2 14.46 12.57 -8.90
C THR A 2 14.75 12.25 -7.42
N GLU A 3 15.66 13.00 -6.78
CA GLU A 3 16.01 12.84 -5.35
C GLU A 3 14.81 12.97 -4.40
N GLN A 4 13.83 13.81 -4.73
CA GLN A 4 12.64 14.04 -3.89
C GLN A 4 11.70 12.84 -3.94
N ILE A 5 11.50 12.27 -5.13
CA ILE A 5 10.68 11.07 -5.34
C ILE A 5 11.36 9.84 -4.72
N GLU A 6 12.68 9.68 -4.93
CA GLU A 6 13.46 8.64 -4.25
C GLU A 6 13.32 8.74 -2.72
N ARG A 7 13.41 9.95 -2.14
CA ARG A 7 13.21 10.15 -0.70
C ARG A 7 11.80 9.76 -0.24
N GLN A 8 10.75 10.03 -1.02
CA GLN A 8 9.38 9.62 -0.70
C GLN A 8 9.22 8.09 -0.77
N ILE A 9 9.81 7.43 -1.76
CA ILE A 9 9.80 5.96 -1.90
C ILE A 9 10.58 5.30 -0.75
N ILE A 10 11.71 5.88 -0.34
CA ILE A 10 12.48 5.46 0.84
C ILE A 10 11.62 5.57 2.11
N GLN A 11 10.92 6.69 2.31
CA GLN A 11 9.99 6.85 3.43
C GLN A 11 8.86 5.80 3.38
N LEU A 12 8.32 5.47 2.20
CA LEU A 12 7.31 4.43 2.04
C LEU A 12 7.85 3.04 2.42
N ILE A 13 9.06 2.67 1.96
CA ILE A 13 9.72 1.40 2.27
C ILE A 13 10.05 1.30 3.77
N ALA A 14 10.60 2.36 4.38
CA ALA A 14 10.88 2.41 5.82
C ALA A 14 9.58 2.29 6.64
N THR A 15 8.53 3.01 6.24
CA THR A 15 7.19 2.94 6.84
C THR A 15 6.62 1.53 6.78
N ASP A 16 6.69 0.84 5.63
CA ASP A 16 6.22 -0.54 5.51
C ASP A 16 7.02 -1.52 6.39
N ARG A 17 8.35 -1.38 6.42
CA ARG A 17 9.24 -2.24 7.22
C ARG A 17 9.05 -2.06 8.72
N ILE A 18 8.66 -0.86 9.18
CA ILE A 18 8.31 -0.59 10.59
C ILE A 18 6.85 -0.97 10.90
N ASP A 19 5.91 -0.77 9.96
CA ASP A 19 4.49 -1.13 10.13
C ASP A 19 4.31 -2.63 10.36
N VAL A 20 5.05 -3.48 9.64
CA VAL A 20 4.98 -4.95 9.78
C VAL A 20 5.10 -5.44 11.24
N PRO A 21 6.20 -5.18 11.99
CA PRO A 21 6.35 -5.64 13.37
C PRO A 21 5.36 -5.01 14.36
N ILE A 22 4.86 -3.79 14.13
CA ILE A 22 3.94 -3.10 15.06
C ILE A 22 2.50 -2.98 14.55
N SER A 23 2.13 -3.77 13.54
CA SER A 23 0.84 -3.68 12.84
C SER A 23 -0.37 -3.98 13.74
N SER A 24 -0.19 -4.71 14.84
CA SER A 24 -1.20 -4.92 15.89
C SER A 24 -1.36 -3.73 16.84
N MET A 25 -0.38 -2.82 16.91
CA MET A 25 -0.29 -1.75 17.92
C MET A 25 -0.35 -0.33 17.34
N SER A 26 0.06 -0.09 16.08
CA SER A 26 0.17 1.26 15.50
C SER A 26 -0.86 1.54 14.40
N GLY A 27 -2.05 1.98 14.80
CA GLY A 27 -3.04 2.55 13.88
C GLY A 27 -2.57 3.84 13.18
N LYS A 28 -1.48 4.49 13.65
CA LYS A 28 -0.86 5.63 12.94
C LYS A 28 -0.20 5.17 11.64
N LEU A 29 0.66 4.14 11.68
CA LEU A 29 1.40 3.65 10.50
C LEU A 29 0.46 3.13 9.40
N LYS A 30 -0.53 2.31 9.78
CA LYS A 30 -1.58 1.83 8.86
C LYS A 30 -2.33 2.94 8.12
N ARG A 31 -2.43 4.14 8.69
CA ARG A 31 -3.05 5.32 8.06
C ARG A 31 -2.04 6.23 7.35
N ALA A 32 -0.77 6.21 7.74
CA ALA A 32 0.29 6.97 7.09
C ALA A 32 0.71 6.32 5.77
N LYS A 33 0.87 4.98 5.74
CA LYS A 33 1.37 4.25 4.56
C LYS A 33 0.56 4.51 3.26
N PRO A 34 -0.79 4.46 3.25
CA PRO A 34 -1.56 4.80 2.05
C PRO A 34 -1.50 6.29 1.68
N LYS A 35 -1.31 7.20 2.66
CA LYS A 35 -1.15 8.63 2.40
C LYS A 35 0.19 8.96 1.75
N LEU A 36 1.27 8.35 2.23
CA LEU A 36 2.60 8.46 1.61
C LEU A 36 2.58 7.90 0.19
N ALA A 37 2.04 6.70 0.00
CA ALA A 37 1.87 6.09 -1.31
C ALA A 37 1.08 6.97 -2.29
N LYS A 38 -0.04 7.57 -1.84
CA LYS A 38 -0.87 8.48 -2.67
C LYS A 38 -0.22 9.84 -2.95
N GLY A 39 0.83 10.21 -2.21
CA GLY A 39 1.60 11.44 -2.40
C GLY A 39 2.83 11.29 -3.31
N ILE A 40 3.10 10.08 -3.81
CA ILE A 40 4.17 9.81 -4.80
C ILE A 40 3.56 9.93 -6.19
N ASP A 41 4.00 10.93 -6.95
CA ASP A 41 3.61 11.16 -8.34
C ASP A 41 4.70 10.63 -9.28
N LEU A 42 4.38 9.57 -10.03
CA LEU A 42 5.26 8.98 -11.04
C LEU A 42 4.82 9.31 -12.48
N SER A 43 3.92 10.27 -12.68
CA SER A 43 3.41 10.65 -14.01
C SER A 43 4.50 11.11 -14.98
N GLN A 44 5.61 11.65 -14.45
CA GLN A 44 6.76 12.09 -15.24
C GLN A 44 7.71 10.96 -15.68
N TYR A 45 7.43 9.72 -15.25
CA TYR A 45 8.23 8.52 -15.55
C TYR A 45 7.35 7.41 -16.15
N ASP A 46 6.24 7.77 -16.80
CA ASP A 46 5.24 6.85 -17.35
C ASP A 46 4.73 5.78 -16.34
N GLY A 47 4.79 6.10 -15.05
CA GLY A 47 4.41 5.20 -13.96
C GLY A 47 5.51 4.25 -13.47
N ASP A 48 6.73 4.27 -14.01
CA ASP A 48 7.86 3.43 -13.58
C ASP A 48 9.10 4.27 -13.22
N PHE A 49 9.40 4.35 -11.92
CA PHE A 49 10.53 5.08 -11.38
C PHE A 49 11.68 4.15 -11.00
N GLN A 50 12.86 4.43 -11.57
CA GLN A 50 14.13 3.80 -11.23
C GLN A 50 15.09 4.87 -10.70
N GLY A 51 15.25 4.93 -9.37
CA GLY A 51 16.22 5.80 -8.69
C GLY A 51 17.52 5.04 -8.38
N ASP A 52 18.41 5.65 -7.59
CA ASP A 52 19.71 5.03 -7.29
C ASP A 52 19.56 3.85 -6.33
N ARG A 53 18.79 4.03 -5.23
CA ARG A 53 18.61 2.99 -4.19
C ARG A 53 17.30 2.24 -4.25
N VAL A 54 16.30 2.79 -4.95
CA VAL A 54 14.90 2.34 -4.90
C VAL A 54 14.22 2.40 -6.25
N ASN A 55 13.21 1.55 -6.39
CA ASN A 55 12.31 1.51 -7.53
C ASN A 55 10.85 1.57 -7.07
N ALA A 56 9.99 2.09 -7.92
CA ALA A 56 8.55 2.02 -7.72
C ALA A 56 7.80 2.06 -9.06
N ARG A 57 6.74 1.26 -9.18
CA ARG A 57 5.90 1.20 -10.40
C ARG A 57 4.42 1.22 -10.06
N VAL A 58 3.63 1.93 -10.87
CA VAL A 58 2.17 2.05 -10.71
C VAL A 58 1.47 1.15 -11.72
N GLU A 59 0.68 0.20 -11.24
CA GLU A 59 -0.22 -0.62 -12.06
C GLU A 59 -1.68 -0.31 -11.69
N SER A 60 -2.59 -0.44 -12.66
CA SER A 60 -4.03 -0.25 -12.44
C SER A 60 -4.80 -1.48 -12.91
N ASP A 61 -5.26 -2.29 -11.95
CA ASP A 61 -6.05 -3.48 -12.23
C ASP A 61 -7.54 -3.16 -12.23
N GLU A 62 -8.26 -3.51 -13.31
CA GLU A 62 -9.72 -3.57 -13.30
C GLU A 62 -10.17 -4.85 -12.60
N LYS A 63 -10.51 -4.72 -11.30
CA LYS A 63 -10.87 -5.86 -10.46
C LYS A 63 -12.36 -5.87 -10.17
N MET A 64 -13.05 -6.96 -10.46
CA MET A 64 -14.49 -6.99 -10.27
C MET A 64 -14.92 -6.97 -8.78
N THR A 65 -15.77 -6.02 -8.36
CA THR A 65 -16.27 -5.89 -6.97
C THR A 65 -17.76 -5.52 -6.83
N ALA A 66 -18.62 -6.54 -6.76
CA ALA A 66 -19.44 -6.91 -5.59
C ALA A 66 -20.49 -5.95 -4.93
N ARG A 67 -20.44 -4.62 -5.10
CA ARG A 67 -20.95 -3.70 -4.04
C ARG A 67 -22.46 -3.36 -4.05
N GLY A 68 -23.17 -3.76 -3.00
CA GLY A 68 -24.14 -2.92 -2.23
C GLY A 68 -25.46 -2.44 -2.86
N MET A 69 -26.31 -3.33 -3.41
CA MET A 69 -27.74 -3.02 -3.67
C MET A 69 -28.63 -4.27 -3.47
N LYS A 70 -28.25 -5.14 -2.53
CA LYS A 70 -28.74 -6.53 -2.43
C LYS A 70 -30.23 -6.61 -2.11
N GLU A 71 -30.67 -5.91 -1.07
CA GLU A 71 -32.06 -5.92 -0.58
C GLU A 71 -33.02 -5.30 -1.61
N GLY A 72 -32.62 -4.24 -2.31
CA GLY A 72 -33.43 -3.63 -3.37
C GLY A 72 -33.62 -4.56 -4.59
N ILE A 73 -32.57 -5.32 -4.96
CA ILE A 73 -32.67 -6.34 -6.02
C ILE A 73 -33.53 -7.52 -5.57
N GLU A 74 -33.47 -7.92 -4.29
CA GLU A 74 -34.29 -9.01 -3.73
C GLU A 74 -35.78 -8.64 -3.66
N ILE A 75 -36.12 -7.41 -3.26
CA ILE A 75 -37.50 -6.90 -3.31
C ILE A 75 -38.00 -6.83 -4.76
N PHE A 76 -37.20 -6.28 -5.69
CA PHE A 76 -37.55 -6.17 -7.11
C PHE A 76 -37.69 -7.53 -7.82
N GLU A 77 -36.87 -8.52 -7.46
CA GLU A 77 -36.99 -9.89 -7.97
C GLU A 77 -38.24 -10.59 -7.40
N GLY A 78 -38.64 -10.28 -6.17
CA GLY A 78 -39.90 -10.75 -5.58
C GLY A 78 -41.14 -10.21 -6.31
N GLU A 79 -41.11 -8.93 -6.72
CA GLU A 79 -42.22 -8.31 -7.47
C GLU A 79 -42.20 -8.68 -8.97
N PHE A 80 -41.02 -8.84 -9.58
CA PHE A 80 -40.86 -9.09 -11.03
C PHE A 80 -39.86 -10.23 -11.35
N PRO A 81 -40.19 -11.51 -11.10
CA PRO A 81 -39.23 -12.62 -11.11
C PRO A 81 -38.42 -12.79 -12.40
N ARG A 82 -39.07 -12.62 -13.56
CA ARG A 82 -38.41 -12.78 -14.87
C ARG A 82 -37.45 -11.64 -15.23
N HIS A 83 -37.63 -10.45 -14.66
CA HIS A 83 -36.85 -9.25 -14.99
C HIS A 83 -35.76 -9.00 -13.94
N GLY A 84 -36.00 -9.31 -12.66
CA GLY A 84 -35.00 -9.28 -11.61
C GLY A 84 -33.80 -10.20 -11.89
N GLN A 85 -34.04 -11.40 -12.44
CA GLN A 85 -32.97 -12.32 -12.85
C GLN A 85 -32.05 -11.73 -13.94
N VAL A 86 -32.61 -11.01 -14.92
CA VAL A 86 -31.84 -10.35 -15.98
C VAL A 86 -31.05 -9.16 -15.43
N LEU A 87 -31.66 -8.36 -14.54
CA LEU A 87 -31.01 -7.22 -13.91
C LEU A 87 -29.82 -7.65 -13.03
N ARG A 88 -29.94 -8.76 -12.30
CA ARG A 88 -28.83 -9.36 -11.53
C ARG A 88 -27.65 -9.72 -12.44
N GLY A 89 -27.92 -10.37 -13.57
CA GLY A 89 -26.88 -10.76 -14.54
C GLY A 89 -26.06 -9.58 -15.09
N TYR A 90 -26.70 -8.45 -15.38
CA TYR A 90 -25.97 -7.25 -15.81
C TYR A 90 -25.14 -6.62 -14.68
N ILE A 91 -25.67 -6.54 -13.46
CA ILE A 91 -24.95 -5.99 -12.30
C ILE A 91 -23.74 -6.85 -11.92
N GLU A 92 -23.81 -8.16 -12.13
CA GLU A 92 -22.70 -9.08 -11.89
C GLU A 92 -21.59 -8.99 -12.96
N ALA A 93 -21.92 -8.59 -14.19
CA ALA A 93 -20.94 -8.31 -15.25
C ALA A 93 -20.29 -6.91 -15.15
N GLU A 94 -21.06 -5.89 -14.76
CA GLU A 94 -20.66 -4.47 -14.72
C GLU A 94 -19.72 -4.09 -13.56
N ARG A 95 -19.66 -4.91 -12.51
CA ARG A 95 -19.04 -4.50 -11.25
C ARG A 95 -17.52 -4.54 -11.31
N ALA A 96 -16.87 -3.54 -11.91
CA ALA A 96 -15.40 -3.36 -11.88
C ALA A 96 -14.97 -2.17 -11.01
N LYS A 97 -14.04 -2.41 -10.05
CA LYS A 97 -13.30 -1.37 -9.34
C LYS A 97 -11.88 -1.34 -9.86
N LYS A 98 -11.43 -0.18 -10.35
CA LYS A 98 -10.01 0.06 -10.64
C LYS A 98 -9.24 0.11 -9.31
N GLU A 99 -8.44 -0.92 -9.05
CA GLU A 99 -7.46 -0.97 -7.96
C GLU A 99 -6.11 -0.50 -8.52
N THR A 100 -5.84 0.80 -8.45
CA THR A 100 -4.48 1.32 -8.71
C THR A 100 -3.58 0.99 -7.51
N ARG A 101 -2.39 0.46 -7.77
CA ARG A 101 -1.40 0.08 -6.76
C ARG A 101 -0.05 0.66 -7.13
N ILE A 102 0.69 1.11 -6.12
CA ILE A 102 2.13 1.33 -6.24
C ILE A 102 2.84 0.10 -5.70
N TYR A 103 3.62 -0.54 -6.55
CA TYR A 103 4.63 -1.53 -6.17
C TYR A 103 5.94 -0.78 -5.90
N PHE A 104 6.71 -1.23 -4.91
CA PHE A 104 7.93 -0.53 -4.49
C PHE A 104 8.98 -1.48 -3.90
N GLY A 105 10.24 -1.17 -4.16
CA GLY A 105 11.37 -2.02 -3.77
C GLY A 105 12.66 -1.23 -3.57
N THR A 106 13.65 -1.93 -3.01
CA THR A 106 15.05 -1.50 -3.07
C THR A 106 15.69 -2.13 -4.30
N ASN A 107 16.59 -1.41 -4.96
CA ASN A 107 17.40 -1.95 -6.05
C ASN A 107 18.30 -3.10 -5.55
N PRO A 108 18.83 -3.96 -6.45
CA PRO A 108 19.83 -4.96 -6.10
C PRO A 108 20.99 -4.35 -5.29
N ASP A 109 21.41 -5.06 -4.25
CA ASP A 109 22.45 -4.68 -3.29
C ASP A 109 22.24 -3.37 -2.49
N CYS A 110 21.24 -2.56 -2.83
CA CYS A 110 20.89 -1.35 -2.11
C CYS A 110 20.15 -1.62 -0.80
N ARG A 111 20.44 -0.80 0.23
CA ARG A 111 19.79 -0.85 1.54
C ARG A 111 19.49 0.56 2.04
N LEU A 112 18.33 0.73 2.67
CA LEU A 112 18.03 1.92 3.46
C LEU A 112 18.96 1.98 4.67
N THR A 113 19.40 3.19 5.01
CA THR A 113 20.28 3.49 6.13
C THR A 113 19.53 3.41 7.46
N SER A 114 20.24 3.46 8.60
CA SER A 114 19.61 3.71 9.91
C SER A 114 18.72 4.94 9.89
N ASP A 115 19.24 6.01 9.27
CA ASP A 115 18.70 7.37 9.34
C ASP A 115 17.36 7.47 8.60
N ASP A 116 17.21 6.69 7.52
CA ASP A 116 15.94 6.54 6.79
C ASP A 116 14.82 6.00 7.70
N TYR A 117 15.09 5.00 8.56
CA TYR A 117 14.13 4.47 9.53
C TYR A 117 13.96 5.39 10.74
N MET A 118 15.04 6.01 11.21
CA MET A 118 15.03 6.95 12.33
C MET A 118 14.19 8.19 12.02
N GLY A 119 14.23 8.69 10.78
CA GLY A 119 13.34 9.74 10.30
C GLY A 119 11.87 9.35 10.44
N VAL A 120 11.48 8.19 9.91
CA VAL A 120 10.10 7.69 10.04
C VAL A 120 9.68 7.47 11.50
N MET A 121 10.57 7.01 12.37
CA MET A 121 10.27 6.89 13.80
C MET A 121 10.08 8.26 14.49
N LYS A 122 10.90 9.26 14.16
CA LYS A 122 10.72 10.64 14.63
C LYS A 122 9.37 11.20 14.16
N ASP A 123 9.00 11.01 12.89
CA ASP A 123 7.72 11.44 12.32
C ASP A 123 6.48 10.81 12.99
N LEU A 124 6.62 9.61 13.58
CA LEU A 124 5.56 8.96 14.37
C LEU A 124 5.39 9.56 15.78
N GLY A 125 6.35 10.37 16.23
CA GLY A 125 6.42 10.98 17.55
C GLY A 125 7.30 10.23 18.56
N PHE A 126 8.24 9.39 18.12
CA PHE A 126 9.27 8.86 19.01
C PHE A 126 10.37 9.91 19.22
N SER A 127 10.84 10.05 20.46
CA SER A 127 12.09 10.78 20.71
C SER A 127 13.28 10.01 20.11
N GLU A 128 14.35 10.73 19.78
CA GLU A 128 15.57 10.19 19.18
C GLU A 128 16.10 8.98 19.95
N THR A 129 16.37 9.13 21.25
CA THR A 129 16.83 8.06 22.15
C THR A 129 15.91 6.83 22.15
N ARG A 130 14.60 7.02 22.00
CA ARG A 130 13.62 5.93 21.98
C ARG A 130 13.57 5.23 20.62
N ALA A 131 13.76 5.97 19.54
CA ALA A 131 13.87 5.41 18.20
C ALA A 131 15.17 4.61 18.04
N GLU A 132 16.30 5.08 18.59
CA GLU A 132 17.59 4.37 18.60
C GLU A 132 17.48 3.04 19.33
N ALA A 133 16.92 3.06 20.55
CA ALA A 133 16.73 1.85 21.36
C ALA A 133 15.85 0.79 20.67
N LEU A 134 14.78 1.21 19.98
CA LEU A 134 13.86 0.31 19.31
C LEU A 134 14.30 -0.13 17.91
N TYR A 135 15.20 0.62 17.25
CA TYR A 135 15.62 0.36 15.86
C TYR A 135 16.11 -1.08 15.64
N GLY A 136 17.04 -1.54 16.49
CA GLY A 136 17.64 -2.87 16.37
C GLY A 136 16.61 -4.00 16.48
N GLU A 137 15.71 -3.90 17.46
CA GLU A 137 14.63 -4.87 17.68
C GLU A 137 13.64 -4.88 16.51
N LEU A 138 13.14 -3.70 16.11
CA LEU A 138 12.20 -3.55 15.00
C LEU A 138 12.76 -4.13 13.70
N MET A 139 14.03 -3.87 13.39
CA MET A 139 14.67 -4.41 12.18
C MET A 139 14.88 -5.92 12.27
N ASN A 140 15.20 -6.47 13.43
CA ASN A 140 15.34 -7.92 13.61
C ASN A 140 13.99 -8.64 13.43
N VAL A 141 12.91 -8.12 14.03
CA VAL A 141 11.55 -8.67 13.83
C VAL A 141 11.12 -8.50 12.37
N SER A 142 11.37 -7.35 11.74
CA SER A 142 11.03 -7.09 10.33
C SER A 142 11.74 -8.03 9.36
N ARG A 143 13.04 -8.32 9.57
CA ARG A 143 13.81 -9.33 8.80
C ARG A 143 13.24 -10.75 8.96
N ASN A 144 12.86 -11.13 10.17
CA ASN A 144 12.29 -12.45 10.45
C ASN A 144 10.87 -12.62 9.86
N LEU A 145 10.10 -11.54 9.74
CA LEU A 145 8.76 -11.54 9.13
C LEU A 145 8.80 -11.41 7.61
N SER A 146 9.78 -10.69 7.04
CA SER A 146 9.95 -10.58 5.58
C SER A 146 10.41 -11.88 4.93
N ARG A 147 11.30 -12.65 5.57
CA ARG A 147 11.70 -14.01 5.15
C ARG A 147 10.54 -15.03 5.06
N LYS A 148 9.34 -14.69 5.53
CA LYS A 148 8.12 -15.53 5.44
C LYS A 148 7.12 -15.03 4.39
N ARG A 149 7.47 -14.02 3.60
CA ARG A 149 6.60 -13.41 2.57
C ARG A 149 7.39 -13.23 1.29
N ASP A 150 7.44 -14.28 0.48
CA ASP A 150 7.88 -14.18 -0.92
C ASP A 150 6.83 -13.40 -1.71
N GLY A 151 7.21 -12.19 -2.16
CA GLY A 151 6.33 -11.32 -2.95
C GLY A 151 6.80 -9.87 -2.98
N GLU A 152 6.61 -9.23 -4.14
CA GLU A 152 6.79 -7.80 -4.35
C GLU A 152 5.85 -6.99 -3.43
N ARG A 153 6.28 -5.82 -2.96
CA ARG A 153 5.51 -5.03 -1.99
C ARG A 153 4.65 -4.03 -2.72
N SER A 154 3.35 -4.05 -2.44
CA SER A 154 2.36 -3.14 -3.04
C SER A 154 1.50 -2.44 -2.00
N VAL A 155 1.10 -1.19 -2.27
CA VAL A 155 0.08 -0.45 -1.51
C VAL A 155 -0.99 0.07 -2.47
N LEU A 156 -2.26 -0.10 -2.09
CA LEU A 156 -3.40 0.42 -2.84
C LEU A 156 -3.43 1.96 -2.76
N ILE A 157 -3.54 2.61 -3.92
CA ILE A 157 -3.66 4.05 -4.11
C ILE A 157 -4.93 4.36 -4.90
N GLY A 158 -6.08 4.14 -4.23
CA GLY A 158 -7.43 4.44 -4.72
C GLY A 158 -8.34 4.88 -3.59
#